data_AF-A0A7W3P5M9-F1
#
_entry.id   AF-A0A7W3P5M9-F1
#
_cell.length_a   1.000
_cell.length_b   1.000
_cell.length_c   1.000
_cell.angle_alpha   90.00
_cell.angle_beta   90.00
_cell.angle_gamma   90.00
#
_symmetry.space_group_name_H-M   'P 1'
#
loop_
_entity.id
_entity.type
_entity.pdbx_description
1 polymer ?
#
loop_
_entity_poly.entity_id
_entity_poly.type
_entity_poly.pdbx_seq_one_letter_code
_entity_poly.pdbx_strand_id
1 'polypeptide(L)'
;MRSRRPLRALGLVVAAVVVTGCGLVSPPTSTDRTSAPTSSAPTATRTASPSPTPAPTPAGRPPGTDSTRRPLATVPDVRPAGFTVPPPGSGTSRYTRQPVDWTDCGRGVQCASVLVPLDWSKPDGQAITLAMARRPSTAPRPKGTLFVNPGGPGGSGIDLVRGFAPPGLGAYTIVGWDPRGVGESTPVECENGTAMDRYTAIDSSPDSAAETRAWIQANYTFGRSCLARSGALLEHISTTDTVRDLDLLRQLMRSPKLDYLGFSYGTAIGARYAQLFPKNVGRMVLDGAVSLGSGGVSQAVGFDRSLTDFADWAARNDSALGGSREAVLDAITGLWDRLDATPLAIPDGRPLTQTLAVTGTISLLYENAEGYRVLDTALTRAVRGDGRALRSLADQFNRRNSDGSYGQLNYAFPAIRCLDGRDGGVQGALAGWRADRRDASTFGKYFGPDFTCPTWPVAARPGPTGSPDAKGAAPILVVGTTRDPATPYEQAEAMARQLDSGRLLTLRGEGHLAYDQSACIRARVDAYLVSGTLPPTGTVCTS
;
A
#
# COMPACT_ATOMS: atom_id res chain seq x y z
N MET A 1 -13.89 -21.48 -46.50
CA MET A 1 -14.46 -20.42 -45.65
C MET A 1 -14.35 -20.82 -44.18
N ARG A 2 -13.33 -20.33 -43.47
CA ARG A 2 -13.18 -20.48 -42.01
C ARG A 2 -12.75 -19.12 -41.47
N SER A 3 -13.67 -18.48 -40.73
CA SER A 3 -13.46 -17.17 -40.11
C SER A 3 -12.69 -17.34 -38.80
N ARG A 4 -11.50 -16.74 -38.72
CA ARG A 4 -10.71 -16.60 -37.49
C ARG A 4 -11.13 -15.30 -36.80
N ARG A 5 -11.63 -15.40 -35.56
CA ARG A 5 -11.84 -14.26 -34.66
C ARG A 5 -10.48 -13.81 -34.08
N PRO A 6 -10.20 -12.50 -33.92
CA PRO A 6 -9.00 -12.05 -33.23
C PRO A 6 -9.25 -11.99 -31.72
N LEU A 7 -8.30 -12.52 -30.94
CA LEU A 7 -8.17 -12.31 -29.50
C LEU A 7 -7.79 -10.84 -29.24
N ARG A 8 -8.57 -10.16 -28.39
CA ARG A 8 -8.21 -8.86 -27.81
C ARG A 8 -7.52 -9.10 -26.48
N ALA A 9 -6.26 -8.68 -26.38
CA ALA A 9 -5.53 -8.55 -25.12
C ALA A 9 -6.10 -7.34 -24.35
N LEU A 10 -6.55 -7.55 -23.12
CA LEU A 10 -6.76 -6.49 -22.13
C LEU A 10 -5.57 -6.53 -21.17
N GLY A 11 -4.87 -5.40 -21.07
CA GLY A 11 -3.63 -5.28 -20.30
C GLY A 11 -3.87 -5.25 -18.80
N LEU A 12 -3.31 -6.24 -18.11
CA LEU A 12 -2.84 -6.10 -16.73
C LEU A 12 -1.60 -5.20 -16.73
N VAL A 13 -1.55 -4.22 -15.83
CA VAL A 13 -0.32 -3.51 -15.50
C VAL A 13 0.49 -4.40 -14.55
N VAL A 14 1.10 -5.44 -15.11
CA VAL A 14 2.37 -5.95 -14.59
C VAL A 14 3.44 -5.06 -15.22
N ALA A 15 4.23 -4.38 -14.41
CA ALA A 15 5.42 -3.68 -14.90
C ALA A 15 6.43 -4.71 -15.41
N ALA A 16 6.26 -5.15 -16.66
CA ALA A 16 7.18 -6.03 -17.35
C ALA A 16 8.42 -5.22 -17.77
N VAL A 17 9.52 -5.39 -17.04
CA VAL A 17 10.86 -5.01 -17.52
C VAL A 17 11.28 -6.04 -18.56
N VAL A 18 11.32 -5.60 -19.82
CA VAL A 18 11.87 -6.40 -20.93
C VAL A 18 13.39 -6.42 -20.79
N VAL A 19 13.95 -7.60 -20.52
CA VAL A 19 15.39 -7.88 -20.68
C VAL A 19 15.61 -8.30 -22.12
N THR A 20 16.14 -7.40 -22.95
CA THR A 20 16.64 -7.74 -24.28
C THR A 20 18.16 -7.92 -24.20
N GLY A 21 18.61 -9.18 -24.23
CA GLY A 21 20.01 -9.53 -24.41
C GLY A 21 20.15 -10.43 -25.63
N CYS A 22 20.85 -9.95 -26.66
CA CYS A 22 21.82 -10.67 -27.50
C CYS A 22 22.19 -9.80 -28.71
N GLY A 23 23.39 -9.23 -28.67
CA GLY A 23 23.97 -8.47 -29.76
C GLY A 23 25.50 -8.61 -29.72
N LEU A 24 25.97 -9.69 -30.36
CA LEU A 24 27.29 -9.97 -30.93
C LEU A 24 28.40 -8.93 -30.67
N VAL A 25 29.44 -9.35 -29.96
CA VAL A 25 30.74 -8.67 -29.88
C VAL A 25 31.77 -9.52 -30.64
N SER A 26 32.40 -8.91 -31.64
CA SER A 26 33.73 -9.32 -32.15
C SER A 26 34.69 -8.13 -32.02
N PRO A 27 35.98 -8.36 -31.73
CA PRO A 27 36.89 -7.32 -31.23
C PRO A 27 37.72 -6.68 -32.34
N PRO A 28 38.49 -5.63 -32.02
CA PRO A 28 39.83 -5.54 -32.57
C PRO A 28 40.92 -5.35 -31.52
N THR A 29 42.08 -5.83 -31.94
CA THR A 29 43.36 -6.00 -31.29
C THR A 29 44.20 -4.72 -31.21
N SER A 30 45.08 -4.72 -30.19
CA SER A 30 46.49 -4.28 -30.18
C SER A 30 46.85 -2.79 -30.34
N THR A 31 47.43 -2.24 -29.25
CA THR A 31 48.85 -1.86 -29.02
C THR A 31 49.21 -0.37 -29.16
N ASP A 32 49.53 0.22 -28.01
CA ASP A 32 50.84 0.80 -27.65
C ASP A 32 51.23 2.19 -28.18
N ARG A 33 51.30 3.18 -27.26
CA ARG A 33 52.50 4.02 -26.92
C ARG A 33 52.17 5.41 -26.35
N THR A 34 52.68 5.60 -25.12
CA THR A 34 53.40 6.77 -24.57
C THR A 34 53.34 8.12 -25.29
N SER A 35 52.93 9.18 -24.58
CA SER A 35 53.81 10.29 -24.07
C SER A 35 52.98 11.50 -23.64
N ALA A 36 53.34 12.10 -22.50
CA ALA A 36 52.76 13.31 -21.93
C ALA A 36 53.05 14.57 -22.78
N PRO A 37 52.33 15.68 -22.52
CA PRO A 37 53.04 16.81 -21.94
C PRO A 37 52.28 17.58 -20.83
N THR A 38 53.09 18.40 -20.16
CA THR A 38 52.94 19.21 -18.95
C THR A 38 51.94 20.37 -18.99
N SER A 39 51.31 20.56 -17.82
CA SER A 39 51.06 21.81 -17.07
C SER A 39 50.32 22.98 -17.72
N SER A 40 49.12 23.26 -17.20
CA SER A 40 48.73 24.61 -16.74
C SER A 40 47.51 24.49 -15.83
N ALA A 41 47.63 24.98 -14.60
CA ALA A 41 46.56 24.99 -13.59
C ALA A 41 45.69 26.24 -13.71
N PRO A 42 44.38 26.12 -13.45
CA PRO A 42 43.62 27.18 -12.81
C PRO A 42 42.93 26.70 -11.53
N THR A 43 43.18 27.46 -10.47
CA THR A 43 42.42 27.68 -9.22
C THR A 43 41.16 26.83 -9.01
N ALA A 44 41.26 25.84 -8.13
CA ALA A 44 40.10 25.10 -7.60
C ALA A 44 39.36 25.94 -6.55
N THR A 45 38.16 26.39 -6.88
CA THR A 45 37.17 26.87 -5.92
C THR A 45 36.74 25.68 -5.06
N ARG A 46 36.96 25.76 -3.74
CA ARG A 46 36.50 24.75 -2.77
C ARG A 46 34.96 24.68 -2.79
N THR A 47 34.40 23.70 -3.50
CA THR A 47 33.04 23.23 -3.25
C THR A 47 33.02 22.52 -1.91
N ALA A 48 32.27 23.06 -0.95
CA ALA A 48 32.06 22.45 0.35
C ALA A 48 31.40 21.07 0.17
N SER A 49 32.07 20.01 0.62
CA SER A 49 31.46 18.70 0.81
C SER A 49 30.33 18.82 1.85
N PRO A 50 29.18 18.16 1.65
CA PRO A 50 28.15 18.10 2.68
C PRO A 50 28.73 17.42 3.92
N SER A 51 28.63 18.07 5.07
CA SER A 51 29.03 17.54 6.36
C SER A 51 28.34 16.19 6.63
N PRO A 52 29.04 15.20 7.22
CA PRO A 52 28.40 13.98 7.66
C PRO A 52 27.36 14.30 8.74
N THR A 53 26.13 13.85 8.53
CA THR A 53 25.05 13.88 9.54
C THR A 53 25.55 13.20 10.82
N PRO A 54 25.42 13.82 12.01
CA PRO A 54 25.87 13.20 13.25
C PRO A 54 25.08 11.91 13.51
N ALA A 55 25.80 10.85 13.92
CA ALA A 55 25.20 9.59 14.32
C ALA A 55 24.22 9.82 15.50
N PRO A 56 23.03 9.19 15.52
CA PRO A 56 22.06 9.39 16.58
C PRO A 56 22.59 8.86 17.92
N THR A 57 22.40 9.65 18.98
CA THR A 57 22.56 9.30 20.39
C THR A 57 21.85 7.96 20.71
N PRO A 58 22.36 7.09 21.61
CA PRO A 58 21.79 5.76 21.83
C PRO A 58 20.31 5.87 22.21
N ALA A 59 19.44 5.39 21.32
CA ALA A 59 18.01 5.30 21.51
C ALA A 59 17.68 4.37 22.69
N GLY A 60 16.54 4.60 23.35
CA GLY A 60 16.07 3.76 24.46
C GLY A 60 16.02 2.26 24.12
N ARG A 61 15.84 1.41 25.12
CA ARG A 61 15.77 -0.04 24.95
C ARG A 61 14.46 -0.46 24.24
N PRO A 62 14.46 -1.46 23.34
CA PRO A 62 13.21 -2.03 22.82
C PRO A 62 12.29 -2.51 23.96
N PRO A 63 10.96 -2.50 23.76
CA PRO A 63 10.02 -3.01 24.76
C PRO A 63 10.18 -4.52 24.97
N GLY A 64 9.87 -4.99 26.19
CA GLY A 64 9.79 -6.42 26.51
C GLY A 64 8.53 -7.09 25.96
N THR A 65 8.50 -8.43 25.99
CA THR A 65 7.35 -9.25 25.53
C THR A 65 6.08 -9.06 26.36
N ASP A 66 6.22 -8.57 27.59
CA ASP A 66 5.16 -8.23 28.54
C ASP A 66 4.68 -6.77 28.40
N SER A 67 5.27 -5.98 27.48
CA SER A 67 4.89 -4.59 27.31
C SER A 67 3.46 -4.46 26.77
N THR A 68 2.67 -3.62 27.42
CA THR A 68 1.30 -3.24 27.03
C THR A 68 1.24 -1.85 26.39
N ARG A 69 2.38 -1.18 26.23
CA ARG A 69 2.46 0.21 25.73
C ARG A 69 3.61 0.38 24.74
N ARG A 70 3.48 1.38 23.87
CA ARG A 70 4.52 1.78 22.93
C ARG A 70 5.74 2.42 23.62
N PRO A 71 6.95 2.23 23.07
CA PRO A 71 8.15 2.94 23.50
C PRO A 71 8.19 4.36 22.90
N LEU A 72 7.32 5.25 23.41
CA LEU A 72 7.25 6.63 22.95
C LEU A 72 8.58 7.34 23.13
N ALA A 73 8.90 8.24 22.20
CA ALA A 73 10.14 8.98 22.25
C ALA A 73 9.96 10.46 21.89
N THR A 74 10.93 11.26 22.31
CA THR A 74 11.00 12.67 21.93
C THR A 74 11.14 12.81 20.43
N VAL A 75 10.26 13.64 19.86
CA VAL A 75 10.26 13.98 18.43
C VAL A 75 11.41 14.95 18.16
N PRO A 76 12.35 14.61 17.25
CA PRO A 76 13.43 15.51 16.89
C PRO A 76 12.92 16.63 15.98
N ASP A 77 13.57 17.80 16.03
CA ASP A 77 13.31 18.91 15.10
C ASP A 77 13.97 18.63 13.75
N VAL A 78 13.32 17.76 12.97
CA VAL A 78 13.71 17.41 11.61
C VAL A 78 12.58 17.82 10.67
N ARG A 79 12.96 18.45 9.55
CA ARG A 79 12.03 18.95 8.54
C ARG A 79 12.31 18.24 7.21
N PRO A 80 11.60 17.12 6.91
CA PRO A 80 11.77 16.41 5.66
C PRO A 80 11.34 17.28 4.46
N ALA A 81 11.68 16.84 3.25
CA ALA A 81 11.31 17.52 2.02
C ALA A 81 9.79 17.77 1.95
N GLY A 82 9.40 19.00 1.58
CA GLY A 82 8.00 19.43 1.52
C GLY A 82 7.51 20.22 2.74
N PHE A 83 8.27 20.27 3.83
CA PHE A 83 8.04 21.25 4.89
C PHE A 83 8.25 22.67 4.37
N THR A 84 7.25 23.55 4.55
CA THR A 84 7.30 24.93 4.09
C THR A 84 6.53 25.90 5.01
N VAL A 85 6.76 27.19 4.83
CA VAL A 85 5.98 28.21 5.52
C VAL A 85 4.54 28.22 5.00
N PRO A 86 3.55 28.52 5.85
CA PRO A 86 2.16 28.55 5.43
C PRO A 86 1.90 29.71 4.44
N PRO A 87 0.87 29.60 3.56
CA PRO A 87 0.56 30.65 2.61
C PRO A 87 0.04 31.92 3.32
N PRO A 88 0.10 33.11 2.68
CA PRO A 88 -0.39 34.36 3.26
C PRO A 88 -1.84 34.27 3.76
N GLY A 89 -2.16 34.99 4.84
CA GLY A 89 -3.49 35.01 5.47
C GLY A 89 -3.46 34.51 6.92
N SER A 90 -4.57 33.98 7.43
CA SER A 90 -4.63 33.34 8.75
C SER A 90 -5.70 32.25 8.81
N GLY A 91 -5.55 31.34 9.78
CA GLY A 91 -6.47 30.23 10.01
C GLY A 91 -6.53 29.25 8.84
N THR A 92 -7.55 28.39 8.81
CA THR A 92 -7.73 27.42 7.72
C THR A 92 -8.03 28.08 6.36
N SER A 93 -8.55 29.32 6.38
CA SER A 93 -8.96 30.05 5.18
C SER A 93 -7.81 30.40 4.23
N ARG A 94 -6.56 30.42 4.74
CA ARG A 94 -5.35 30.66 3.93
C ARG A 94 -5.08 29.53 2.94
N TYR A 95 -5.51 28.30 3.27
CA TYR A 95 -5.32 27.14 2.41
C TYR A 95 -6.45 26.98 1.39
N THR A 96 -7.69 27.36 1.71
CA THR A 96 -8.84 27.15 0.80
C THR A 96 -8.88 28.10 -0.40
N ARG A 97 -8.11 29.19 -0.37
CA ARG A 97 -8.05 30.21 -1.44
C ARG A 97 -6.76 30.16 -2.26
N GLN A 98 -5.87 29.21 -1.99
CA GLN A 98 -4.62 29.11 -2.74
C GLN A 98 -4.89 28.77 -4.22
N PRO A 99 -4.10 29.30 -5.17
CA PRO A 99 -4.16 28.85 -6.56
C PRO A 99 -3.66 27.40 -6.65
N VAL A 100 -4.16 26.67 -7.66
CA VAL A 100 -3.64 25.34 -7.99
C VAL A 100 -3.06 25.41 -9.39
N ASP A 101 -1.73 25.44 -9.45
CA ASP A 101 -0.99 25.59 -10.69
C ASP A 101 -0.76 24.21 -11.32
N TRP A 102 -1.58 23.90 -12.32
CA TRP A 102 -1.53 22.63 -13.03
C TRP A 102 -0.52 22.68 -14.18
N THR A 103 0.39 21.71 -14.20
CA THR A 103 1.35 21.52 -15.29
C THR A 103 1.15 20.16 -15.94
N ASP A 104 1.41 20.05 -17.25
CA ASP A 104 1.44 18.74 -17.91
C ASP A 104 2.57 17.88 -17.30
N CYS A 105 2.24 16.64 -16.93
CA CYS A 105 3.19 15.66 -16.42
C CYS A 105 3.13 14.34 -17.22
N GLY A 106 2.69 14.41 -18.48
CA GLY A 106 2.64 13.30 -19.42
C GLY A 106 1.40 12.41 -19.33
N ARG A 107 1.21 11.55 -20.34
CA ARG A 107 0.13 10.54 -20.43
C ARG A 107 -1.29 11.12 -20.29
N GLY A 108 -1.49 12.38 -20.71
CA GLY A 108 -2.76 13.09 -20.59
C GLY A 108 -3.15 13.40 -19.14
N VAL A 109 -2.15 13.52 -18.26
CA VAL A 109 -2.29 13.85 -16.84
C VAL A 109 -1.63 15.20 -16.57
N GLN A 110 -2.28 15.99 -15.71
CA GLN A 110 -1.73 17.23 -15.18
C GLN A 110 -1.43 17.05 -13.70
N CYS A 111 -0.31 17.60 -13.23
CA CYS A 111 0.13 17.52 -11.86
C CYS A 111 0.14 18.91 -11.22
N ALA A 112 -0.03 18.97 -9.90
CA ALA A 112 0.04 20.20 -9.11
C ALA A 112 0.51 19.88 -7.69
N SER A 113 1.03 20.90 -7.01
CA SER A 113 1.30 20.83 -5.56
C SER A 113 0.42 21.84 -4.83
N VAL A 114 -0.09 21.46 -3.66
CA VAL A 114 -0.91 22.32 -2.79
C VAL A 114 -0.38 22.27 -1.37
N LEU A 115 -0.58 23.36 -0.64
CA LEU A 115 -0.18 23.48 0.76
C LEU A 115 -1.31 23.08 1.69
N VAL A 116 -0.99 22.35 2.75
CA VAL A 116 -1.90 22.04 3.86
C VAL A 116 -1.18 22.29 5.19
N PRO A 117 -1.90 22.57 6.29
CA PRO A 117 -1.25 22.65 7.58
C PRO A 117 -0.76 21.26 8.01
N LEU A 118 0.43 21.20 8.60
CA LEU A 118 0.94 19.99 9.25
C LEU A 118 -0.06 19.55 10.33
N ASP A 119 -0.40 20.48 11.23
CA ASP A 119 -1.38 20.30 12.29
C ASP A 119 -2.64 21.14 12.00
N TRP A 120 -3.75 20.47 11.69
CA TRP A 120 -5.04 21.13 11.44
C TRP A 120 -5.58 21.92 12.64
N SER A 121 -5.10 21.66 13.86
CA SER A 121 -5.43 22.47 15.05
C SER A 121 -4.57 23.75 15.18
N LYS A 122 -3.47 23.82 14.42
CA LYS A 122 -2.55 24.97 14.37
C LYS A 122 -2.32 25.40 12.91
N PRO A 123 -3.37 25.86 12.20
CA PRO A 123 -3.29 26.18 10.77
C PRO A 123 -2.32 27.32 10.46
N ASP A 124 -1.95 28.13 11.45
CA ASP A 124 -0.98 29.21 11.30
C ASP A 124 0.49 28.77 11.47
N GLY A 125 0.70 27.51 11.87
CA GLY A 125 2.02 26.92 12.04
C GLY A 125 2.64 26.37 10.75
N GLN A 126 3.49 25.37 10.90
CA GLN A 126 4.18 24.67 9.82
C GLN A 126 3.20 24.13 8.77
N ALA A 127 3.48 24.39 7.49
CA ALA A 127 2.76 23.78 6.38
C ALA A 127 3.59 22.66 5.74
N ILE A 128 2.90 21.79 5.02
CA ILE A 128 3.46 20.71 4.21
C ILE A 128 2.85 20.74 2.81
N THR A 129 3.53 20.11 1.86
CA THR A 129 3.06 19.95 0.48
C THR A 129 2.29 18.65 0.31
N LEU A 130 1.19 18.70 -0.45
CA LEU A 130 0.56 17.54 -1.06
C LEU A 130 0.70 17.61 -2.57
N ALA A 131 1.02 16.49 -3.19
CA ALA A 131 1.08 16.33 -4.63
C ALA A 131 -0.23 15.74 -5.15
N MET A 132 -0.73 16.31 -6.25
CA MET A 132 -1.96 15.94 -6.91
C MET A 132 -1.71 15.62 -8.38
N ALA A 133 -2.50 14.69 -8.91
CA ALA A 133 -2.60 14.43 -10.33
C ALA A 133 -4.07 14.45 -10.77
N ARG A 134 -4.34 14.99 -11.94
CA ARG A 134 -5.65 14.93 -12.57
C ARG A 134 -5.58 14.48 -14.01
N ARG A 135 -6.55 13.66 -14.40
CA ARG A 135 -6.88 13.39 -15.80
C ARG A 135 -8.11 14.22 -16.16
N PRO A 136 -7.98 15.25 -17.00
CA PRO A 136 -9.12 16.05 -17.43
C PRO A 136 -10.20 15.18 -18.09
N SER A 137 -11.47 15.57 -17.90
CA SER A 137 -12.59 14.91 -18.58
C SER A 137 -12.44 15.00 -20.10
N THR A 138 -12.82 13.92 -20.79
CA THR A 138 -12.90 13.87 -22.26
C THR A 138 -14.28 14.22 -22.80
N ALA A 139 -15.27 14.41 -21.92
CA ALA A 139 -16.62 14.75 -22.32
C ALA A 139 -16.76 16.25 -22.63
N PRO A 140 -17.56 16.64 -23.65
CA PRO A 140 -17.84 18.05 -23.94
C PRO A 140 -18.49 18.81 -22.77
N ARG A 141 -19.21 18.09 -21.92
CA ARG A 141 -19.80 18.60 -20.68
C ARG A 141 -19.34 17.71 -19.52
N PRO A 142 -18.25 18.08 -18.83
CA PRO A 142 -17.78 17.34 -17.66
C PRO A 142 -18.87 17.27 -16.58
N LYS A 143 -18.98 16.12 -15.93
CA LYS A 143 -19.92 15.86 -14.83
C LYS A 143 -19.44 16.44 -13.50
N GLY A 144 -18.12 16.53 -13.33
CA GLY A 144 -17.49 17.03 -12.11
C GLY A 144 -16.12 16.38 -11.90
N THR A 145 -15.69 16.34 -10.65
CA THR A 145 -14.44 15.71 -10.23
C THR A 145 -14.73 14.40 -9.50
N LEU A 146 -14.04 13.32 -9.88
CA LEU A 146 -14.03 12.06 -9.16
C LEU A 146 -12.68 11.90 -8.47
N PHE A 147 -12.67 11.90 -7.14
CA PHE A 147 -11.47 11.61 -6.38
C PHE A 147 -11.23 10.10 -6.30
N VAL A 148 -9.98 9.66 -6.48
CA VAL A 148 -9.60 8.25 -6.41
C VAL A 148 -8.46 8.05 -5.42
N ASN A 149 -8.45 6.90 -4.75
CA ASN A 149 -7.35 6.50 -3.86
C ASN A 149 -7.12 4.98 -3.93
N PRO A 150 -5.87 4.52 -4.12
CA PRO A 150 -5.56 3.09 -4.27
C PRO A 150 -5.55 2.31 -2.95
N GLY A 151 -5.55 3.02 -1.81
CA GLY A 151 -5.36 2.42 -0.50
C GLY A 151 -3.89 2.21 -0.14
N GLY A 152 -3.57 1.00 0.34
CA GLY A 152 -2.35 0.73 1.10
C GLY A 152 -2.68 0.51 2.57
N PRO A 153 -2.52 1.50 3.50
CA PRO A 153 -2.20 2.92 3.28
C PRO A 153 -0.82 3.16 2.67
N GLY A 154 -0.59 4.36 2.13
CA GLY A 154 0.70 4.72 1.55
C GLY A 154 0.82 4.48 0.04
N GLY A 155 -0.26 4.08 -0.64
CA GLY A 155 -0.31 4.02 -2.09
C GLY A 155 -0.39 5.41 -2.71
N SER A 156 0.34 5.63 -3.82
CA SER A 156 0.32 6.89 -4.56
C SER A 156 -0.95 7.04 -5.38
N GLY A 157 -1.74 8.09 -5.09
CA GLY A 157 -2.89 8.45 -5.91
C GLY A 157 -2.48 9.01 -7.26
N ILE A 158 -1.27 9.58 -7.36
CA ILE A 158 -0.69 10.04 -8.63
C ILE A 158 -0.44 8.87 -9.57
N ASP A 159 0.20 7.81 -9.08
CA ASP A 159 0.46 6.61 -9.88
C ASP A 159 -0.83 5.92 -10.30
N LEU A 160 -1.86 5.92 -9.43
CA LEU A 160 -3.19 5.45 -9.79
C LEU A 160 -3.74 6.24 -10.98
N VAL A 161 -3.77 7.59 -10.94
CA VAL A 161 -4.31 8.40 -12.06
C VAL A 161 -3.53 8.21 -13.36
N ARG A 162 -2.21 8.01 -13.29
CA ARG A 162 -1.38 7.74 -14.48
C ARG A 162 -1.81 6.45 -15.20
N GLY A 163 -2.28 5.43 -14.48
CA GLY A 163 -2.76 4.15 -15.03
C GLY A 163 -4.27 4.01 -15.16
N PHE A 164 -5.06 4.79 -14.42
CA PHE A 164 -6.52 4.64 -14.32
C PHE A 164 -7.25 5.56 -15.29
N ALA A 165 -7.75 4.97 -16.39
CA ALA A 165 -8.56 5.65 -17.41
C ALA A 165 -9.76 4.79 -17.82
N PRO A 166 -10.68 4.45 -16.89
CA PRO A 166 -11.80 3.59 -17.19
C PRO A 166 -12.74 4.24 -18.23
N PRO A 167 -13.11 3.54 -19.31
CA PRO A 167 -13.94 4.11 -20.37
C PRO A 167 -15.27 4.69 -19.88
N GLY A 168 -15.87 4.08 -18.84
CA GLY A 168 -17.16 4.51 -18.29
C GLY A 168 -17.12 5.80 -17.47
N LEU A 169 -15.95 6.29 -17.07
CA LEU A 169 -15.81 7.47 -16.21
C LEU A 169 -15.20 8.68 -16.94
N GLY A 170 -15.10 8.67 -18.27
CA GLY A 170 -14.54 9.79 -19.06
C GLY A 170 -15.28 11.12 -18.90
N ALA A 171 -16.52 11.10 -18.40
CA ALA A 171 -17.28 12.29 -18.05
C ALA A 171 -16.76 13.01 -16.79
N TYR A 172 -15.91 12.37 -15.98
CA TYR A 172 -15.27 12.98 -14.82
C TYR A 172 -13.88 13.53 -15.17
N THR A 173 -13.50 14.61 -14.50
CA THR A 173 -12.08 14.86 -14.24
C THR A 173 -11.67 13.97 -13.09
N ILE A 174 -10.82 12.98 -13.35
CA ILE A 174 -10.37 12.03 -12.33
C ILE A 174 -9.18 12.66 -11.60
N VAL A 175 -9.24 12.74 -10.28
CA VAL A 175 -8.20 13.34 -9.44
C VAL A 175 -7.72 12.32 -8.42
N GLY A 176 -6.41 12.15 -8.33
CA GLY A 176 -5.75 11.41 -7.26
C GLY A 176 -4.75 12.32 -6.59
N TRP A 177 -4.40 12.00 -5.36
CA TRP A 177 -3.37 12.71 -4.63
C TRP A 177 -2.55 11.70 -3.83
N ASP A 178 -1.31 12.06 -3.57
CA ASP A 178 -0.52 11.33 -2.60
C ASP A 178 -0.89 11.87 -1.21
N PRO A 179 -1.43 11.05 -0.28
CA PRO A 179 -1.71 11.53 1.07
C PRO A 179 -0.47 12.08 1.76
N ARG A 180 -0.66 12.87 2.82
CA ARG A 180 0.44 13.29 3.70
C ARG A 180 1.28 12.08 4.14
N GLY A 181 2.60 12.17 4.00
CA GLY A 181 3.52 11.06 4.27
C GLY A 181 3.79 10.13 3.08
N VAL A 182 3.17 10.35 1.91
CA VAL A 182 3.21 9.43 0.76
C VAL A 182 3.86 10.06 -0.46
N GLY A 183 4.65 9.27 -1.20
CA GLY A 183 5.03 9.57 -2.58
C GLY A 183 5.66 10.95 -2.79
N GLU A 184 5.09 11.71 -3.73
CA GLU A 184 5.55 13.06 -4.11
C GLU A 184 5.04 14.17 -3.16
N SER A 185 4.11 13.85 -2.24
CA SER A 185 3.78 14.73 -1.10
C SER A 185 4.93 14.77 -0.10
N THR A 186 4.82 15.60 0.94
CA THR A 186 5.78 15.58 2.07
C THR A 186 5.88 14.15 2.63
N PRO A 187 6.97 13.41 2.37
CA PRO A 187 7.00 11.96 2.54
C PRO A 187 7.49 11.54 3.92
N VAL A 188 7.06 10.35 4.37
CA VAL A 188 7.77 9.66 5.44
C VAL A 188 9.08 9.12 4.90
N GLU A 189 10.16 9.43 5.59
CA GLU A 189 11.50 8.93 5.33
C GLU A 189 11.95 8.03 6.49
N CYS A 190 12.53 6.87 6.16
CA CYS A 190 13.12 5.91 7.09
C CYS A 190 14.49 5.45 6.56
N GLU A 191 15.16 4.51 7.24
CA GLU A 191 16.29 3.81 6.64
C GLU A 191 15.88 3.04 5.37
N ASN A 192 16.80 2.94 4.40
CA ASN A 192 16.58 2.39 3.06
C ASN A 192 17.76 1.48 2.66
N GLY A 193 17.67 0.81 1.50
CA GLY A 193 18.76 0.02 0.94
C GLY A 193 19.03 -1.25 1.75
N THR A 194 20.32 -1.51 2.02
CA THR A 194 20.76 -2.71 2.76
C THR A 194 20.15 -2.81 4.17
N ALA A 195 19.79 -1.70 4.81
CA ALA A 195 19.07 -1.74 6.08
C ALA A 195 17.69 -2.38 5.93
N MET A 196 16.95 -2.02 4.86
CA MET A 196 15.66 -2.62 4.52
C MET A 196 15.80 -4.05 3.99
N ASP A 197 16.89 -4.39 3.29
CA ASP A 197 17.20 -5.78 2.95
C ASP A 197 17.28 -6.66 4.20
N ARG A 198 17.98 -6.20 5.25
CA ARG A 198 18.06 -6.93 6.52
C ARG A 198 16.71 -6.98 7.24
N TYR A 199 15.96 -5.87 7.25
CA TYR A 199 14.65 -5.79 7.90
C TYR A 199 13.62 -6.72 7.25
N THR A 200 13.56 -6.78 5.92
CA THR A 200 12.60 -7.63 5.20
C THR A 200 12.99 -9.11 5.16
N ALA A 201 14.25 -9.44 5.43
CA ALA A 201 14.74 -10.81 5.46
C ALA A 201 14.70 -11.46 6.85
N ILE A 202 14.49 -10.68 7.92
CA ILE A 202 14.43 -11.21 9.28
C ILE A 202 13.24 -12.17 9.43
N ASP A 203 13.41 -13.21 10.25
CA ASP A 203 12.32 -14.12 10.57
C ASP A 203 11.19 -13.37 11.29
N SER A 204 10.02 -13.39 10.66
CA SER A 204 8.79 -12.75 11.10
C SER A 204 7.86 -13.71 11.83
N SER A 205 8.14 -15.02 11.87
CA SER A 205 7.34 -16.06 12.52
C SER A 205 8.14 -16.79 13.61
N PRO A 206 8.63 -16.05 14.62
CA PRO A 206 9.61 -16.52 15.58
C PRO A 206 9.12 -17.74 16.37
N ASP A 207 9.92 -18.80 16.43
CA ASP A 207 9.63 -20.00 17.23
C ASP A 207 10.50 -20.11 18.49
N SER A 208 11.47 -19.22 18.63
CA SER A 208 12.33 -19.08 19.79
C SER A 208 12.22 -17.71 20.48
N ALA A 209 12.66 -17.66 21.74
CA ALA A 209 12.78 -16.40 22.48
C ALA A 209 13.85 -15.47 21.87
N ALA A 210 14.83 -16.01 21.14
CA ALA A 210 15.87 -15.23 20.48
C ALA A 210 15.34 -14.52 19.24
N GLU A 211 14.62 -15.22 18.35
CA GLU A 211 13.98 -14.60 17.19
C GLU A 211 12.91 -13.61 17.63
N THR A 212 12.12 -13.92 18.66
CA THR A 212 11.13 -12.98 19.20
C THR A 212 11.80 -11.64 19.58
N ARG A 213 12.94 -11.69 20.27
CA ARG A 213 13.70 -10.47 20.62
C ARG A 213 14.29 -9.78 19.39
N ALA A 214 14.80 -10.55 18.43
CA ALA A 214 15.35 -10.01 17.19
C ALA A 214 14.28 -9.28 16.36
N TRP A 215 13.08 -9.85 16.25
CA TRP A 215 11.96 -9.27 15.52
C TRP A 215 11.42 -8.00 16.17
N ILE A 216 11.28 -7.99 17.51
CA ILE A 216 10.96 -6.77 18.27
C ILE A 216 12.03 -5.69 18.06
N GLN A 217 13.32 -6.06 18.17
CA GLN A 217 14.42 -5.12 17.98
C GLN A 217 14.44 -4.54 16.56
N ALA A 218 14.16 -5.34 15.53
CA ALA A 218 14.13 -4.89 14.14
C ALA A 218 12.99 -3.90 13.89
N ASN A 219 11.77 -4.20 14.34
CA ASN A 219 10.63 -3.28 14.25
C ASN A 219 10.87 -1.99 15.03
N TYR A 220 11.41 -2.09 16.24
CA TYR A 220 11.79 -0.92 17.04
C TYR A 220 12.83 -0.06 16.32
N THR A 221 13.89 -0.67 15.80
CA THR A 221 14.95 0.05 15.07
C THR A 221 14.39 0.73 13.82
N PHE A 222 13.56 0.03 13.05
CA PHE A 222 12.89 0.58 11.87
C PHE A 222 12.04 1.81 12.23
N GLY A 223 11.14 1.71 13.22
CA GLY A 223 10.31 2.84 13.66
C GLY A 223 11.15 4.03 14.17
N ARG A 224 12.22 3.77 14.92
CA ARG A 224 13.17 4.81 15.37
C ARG A 224 13.86 5.49 14.19
N SER A 225 14.22 4.74 13.15
CA SER A 225 14.82 5.31 11.93
C SER A 225 13.85 6.26 11.22
N CYS A 226 12.56 5.91 11.19
CA CYS A 226 11.52 6.77 10.63
C CYS A 226 11.38 8.07 11.42
N LEU A 227 11.35 8.00 12.76
CA LEU A 227 11.24 9.21 13.58
C LEU A 227 12.47 10.12 13.45
N ALA A 228 13.66 9.54 13.37
CA ALA A 228 14.90 10.28 13.21
C ALA A 228 14.97 11.06 11.89
N ARG A 229 14.27 10.62 10.85
CA ARG A 229 14.30 11.25 9.51
C ARG A 229 13.04 12.05 9.18
N SER A 230 11.91 11.72 9.79
CA SER A 230 10.62 12.36 9.50
C SER A 230 10.16 13.35 10.58
N GLY A 231 10.72 13.29 11.78
CA GLY A 231 10.41 14.22 12.87
C GLY A 231 8.90 14.32 13.15
N ALA A 232 8.40 15.56 13.29
CA ALA A 232 7.01 15.85 13.63
C ALA A 232 5.99 15.34 12.60
N LEU A 233 6.40 15.01 11.37
CA LEU A 233 5.49 14.45 10.37
C LEU A 233 4.80 13.18 10.90
N LEU A 234 5.51 12.32 11.63
CA LEU A 234 4.95 11.05 12.13
C LEU A 234 3.78 11.22 13.11
N GLU A 235 3.60 12.39 13.72
CA GLU A 235 2.47 12.67 14.62
C GLU A 235 1.23 13.20 13.89
N HIS A 236 1.37 13.49 12.59
CA HIS A 236 0.41 14.28 11.83
C HIS A 236 -0.01 13.65 10.50
N ILE A 237 0.20 12.34 10.31
CA ILE A 237 -0.15 11.59 9.09
C ILE A 237 -1.38 10.68 9.25
N SER A 238 -2.28 11.02 10.17
CA SER A 238 -3.45 10.17 10.46
C SER A 238 -4.43 10.16 9.29
N THR A 239 -5.29 9.16 9.20
CA THR A 239 -6.44 9.18 8.26
C THR A 239 -7.35 10.35 8.53
N THR A 240 -7.51 10.76 9.79
CA THR A 240 -8.32 11.93 10.14
C THR A 240 -7.77 13.20 9.51
N ASP A 241 -6.44 13.37 9.54
CA ASP A 241 -5.80 14.52 8.90
C ASP A 241 -5.80 14.40 7.37
N THR A 242 -5.61 13.21 6.82
CA THR A 242 -5.78 12.92 5.38
C THR A 242 -7.18 13.26 4.87
N VAL A 243 -8.22 13.00 5.68
CA VAL A 243 -9.61 13.31 5.33
C VAL A 243 -9.89 14.81 5.35
N ARG A 244 -9.26 15.56 6.25
CA ARG A 244 -9.32 17.03 6.24
C ARG A 244 -8.61 17.61 5.01
N ASP A 245 -7.49 17.01 4.62
CA ASP A 245 -6.83 17.35 3.35
C ASP A 245 -7.77 17.11 2.18
N LEU A 246 -8.41 15.93 2.11
CA LEU A 246 -9.35 15.60 1.04
C LEU A 246 -10.50 16.60 0.93
N ASP A 247 -11.07 17.08 2.06
CA ASP A 247 -12.10 18.12 2.02
C ASP A 247 -11.56 19.46 1.51
N LEU A 248 -10.32 19.82 1.85
CA LEU A 248 -9.65 20.98 1.26
C LEU A 248 -9.42 20.79 -0.25
N LEU A 249 -8.92 19.64 -0.69
CA LEU A 249 -8.70 19.34 -2.12
C LEU A 249 -10.01 19.42 -2.90
N ARG A 250 -11.12 18.90 -2.34
CA ARG A 250 -12.47 19.03 -2.89
C ARG A 250 -12.84 20.50 -3.10
N GLN A 251 -12.58 21.36 -2.12
CA GLN A 251 -12.85 22.80 -2.20
C GLN A 251 -11.99 23.48 -3.27
N LEU A 252 -10.70 23.15 -3.35
CA LEU A 252 -9.78 23.68 -4.37
C LEU A 252 -10.16 23.26 -5.79
N MET A 253 -10.68 22.04 -5.94
CA MET A 253 -11.29 21.54 -7.18
C MET A 253 -12.71 22.07 -7.42
N ARG A 254 -13.19 23.01 -6.59
CA ARG A 254 -14.51 23.65 -6.68
C ARG A 254 -15.66 22.64 -6.75
N SER A 255 -15.49 21.50 -6.08
CA SER A 255 -16.47 20.41 -6.06
C SER A 255 -17.40 20.57 -4.85
N PRO A 256 -18.70 20.86 -5.03
CA PRO A 256 -19.60 21.08 -3.89
C PRO A 256 -19.79 19.84 -3.00
N LYS A 257 -19.69 18.66 -3.61
CA LYS A 257 -19.73 17.35 -2.96
C LYS A 257 -18.53 16.52 -3.39
N LEU A 258 -18.16 15.54 -2.58
CA LEU A 258 -17.12 14.57 -2.87
C LEU A 258 -17.74 13.38 -3.61
N ASP A 259 -17.48 13.31 -4.91
CA ASP A 259 -17.58 12.04 -5.64
C ASP A 259 -16.24 11.30 -5.46
N TYR A 260 -16.28 10.05 -5.01
CA TYR A 260 -15.10 9.31 -4.56
C TYR A 260 -15.16 7.82 -4.94
N LEU A 261 -14.04 7.28 -5.39
CA LEU A 261 -13.81 5.85 -5.57
C LEU A 261 -12.53 5.46 -4.81
N GLY A 262 -12.72 4.82 -3.66
CA GLY A 262 -11.63 4.34 -2.83
C GLY A 262 -11.49 2.83 -2.93
N PHE A 263 -10.25 2.35 -3.05
CA PHE A 263 -9.91 0.94 -3.07
C PHE A 263 -9.19 0.54 -1.80
N SER A 264 -9.44 -0.67 -1.28
CA SER A 264 -8.71 -1.22 -0.13
C SER A 264 -8.75 -0.25 1.06
N TYR A 265 -7.61 0.12 1.65
CA TYR A 265 -7.55 1.17 2.67
C TYR A 265 -8.18 2.53 2.28
N GLY A 266 -8.24 2.86 0.98
CA GLY A 266 -8.97 4.01 0.48
C GLY A 266 -10.45 3.99 0.86
N THR A 267 -11.02 2.81 1.14
CA THR A 267 -12.36 2.69 1.70
C THR A 267 -12.47 3.22 3.13
N ALA A 268 -11.43 3.06 3.96
CA ALA A 268 -11.38 3.64 5.31
C ALA A 268 -11.28 5.17 5.25
N ILE A 269 -10.53 5.72 4.29
CA ILE A 269 -10.52 7.18 4.01
C ILE A 269 -11.92 7.65 3.63
N GLY A 270 -12.61 6.96 2.71
CA GLY A 270 -13.96 7.32 2.27
C GLY A 270 -14.99 7.25 3.41
N ALA A 271 -15.00 6.15 4.17
CA ALA A 271 -15.87 5.98 5.33
C ALA A 271 -15.61 7.04 6.41
N ARG A 272 -14.34 7.37 6.68
CA ARG A 272 -13.97 8.42 7.64
C ARG A 272 -14.39 9.81 7.14
N TYR A 273 -14.27 10.08 5.84
CA TYR A 273 -14.79 11.30 5.24
C TYR A 273 -16.31 11.40 5.41
N ALA A 274 -17.03 10.31 5.16
CA ALA A 274 -18.48 10.28 5.34
C ALA A 274 -18.89 10.49 6.81
N GLN A 275 -18.09 10.00 7.77
CA GLN A 275 -18.30 10.25 9.20
C GLN A 275 -18.08 11.72 9.58
N LEU A 276 -17.01 12.36 9.07
CA LEU A 276 -16.63 13.72 9.44
C LEU A 276 -17.39 14.81 8.67
N PHE A 277 -17.70 14.54 7.41
CA PHE A 277 -18.33 15.48 6.48
C PHE A 277 -19.52 14.84 5.75
N PRO A 278 -20.52 14.25 6.45
CA PRO A 278 -21.62 13.51 5.81
C PRO A 278 -22.38 14.39 4.80
N LYS A 279 -22.56 15.67 5.12
CA LYS A 279 -23.20 16.65 4.24
C LYS A 279 -22.40 16.98 2.99
N ASN A 280 -21.13 16.61 2.90
CA ASN A 280 -20.30 16.84 1.71
C ASN A 280 -20.15 15.57 0.87
N VAL A 281 -20.77 14.44 1.23
CA VAL A 281 -20.73 13.22 0.43
C VAL A 281 -21.61 13.34 -0.81
N GLY A 282 -21.03 13.01 -1.97
CA GLY A 282 -21.70 12.91 -3.27
C GLY A 282 -21.91 11.45 -3.67
N ARG A 283 -21.33 11.03 -4.81
CA ARG A 283 -21.30 9.62 -5.24
C ARG A 283 -20.05 8.93 -4.70
N MET A 284 -20.23 8.03 -3.74
CA MET A 284 -19.11 7.36 -3.07
C MET A 284 -19.16 5.84 -3.26
N VAL A 285 -18.04 5.29 -3.73
CA VAL A 285 -17.81 3.86 -3.93
C VAL A 285 -16.60 3.41 -3.13
N LEU A 286 -16.77 2.33 -2.37
CA LEU A 286 -15.78 1.75 -1.49
C LEU A 286 -15.55 0.28 -1.88
N ASP A 287 -14.51 -0.01 -2.65
CA ASP A 287 -14.20 -1.36 -3.17
C ASP A 287 -13.07 -2.03 -2.39
N GLY A 288 -13.29 -3.24 -1.86
CA GLY A 288 -12.37 -3.88 -0.92
C GLY A 288 -12.42 -3.21 0.45
N ALA A 289 -13.56 -3.33 1.12
CA ALA A 289 -13.87 -2.56 2.32
C ALA A 289 -12.99 -2.89 3.53
N VAL A 290 -12.43 -1.85 4.15
CA VAL A 290 -11.77 -1.88 5.47
C VAL A 290 -12.71 -1.24 6.49
N SER A 291 -13.40 -2.05 7.30
CA SER A 291 -14.37 -1.54 8.28
C SER A 291 -13.68 -0.72 9.38
N LEU A 292 -14.30 0.41 9.79
CA LEU A 292 -13.76 1.31 10.83
C LEU A 292 -14.02 0.82 12.28
N GLY A 293 -14.61 -0.35 12.46
CA GLY A 293 -15.02 -0.87 13.77
C GLY A 293 -14.83 -2.39 13.93
N SER A 294 -15.35 -2.95 15.02
CA SER A 294 -15.33 -4.40 15.28
C SER A 294 -16.26 -5.15 14.34
N GLY A 295 -15.89 -6.38 13.96
CA GLY A 295 -16.72 -7.29 13.15
C GLY A 295 -16.07 -7.80 11.87
N GLY A 296 -14.77 -7.52 11.67
CA GLY A 296 -14.00 -8.08 10.56
C GLY A 296 -13.31 -9.39 10.93
N VAL A 297 -13.15 -10.25 9.92
CA VAL A 297 -12.26 -11.42 9.97
C VAL A 297 -10.81 -10.94 9.84
N SER A 298 -9.88 -11.55 10.58
CA SER A 298 -8.46 -11.18 10.50
C SER A 298 -7.90 -11.46 9.11
N GLN A 299 -6.91 -10.66 8.71
CA GLN A 299 -6.29 -10.81 7.40
C GLN A 299 -5.57 -12.16 7.25
N ALA A 300 -5.05 -12.72 8.35
CA ALA A 300 -4.45 -14.06 8.36
C ALA A 300 -5.46 -15.15 7.94
N VAL A 301 -6.71 -15.06 8.41
CA VAL A 301 -7.79 -15.97 8.00
C VAL A 301 -8.17 -15.77 6.53
N GLY A 302 -8.15 -14.53 6.03
CA GLY A 302 -8.36 -14.23 4.60
C GLY A 302 -7.31 -14.90 3.71
N PHE A 303 -6.02 -14.76 4.05
CA PHE A 303 -4.94 -15.41 3.31
C PHE A 303 -4.91 -16.93 3.48
N ASP A 304 -5.31 -17.48 4.63
CA ASP A 304 -5.42 -18.92 4.81
C ASP A 304 -6.49 -19.55 3.90
N ARG A 305 -7.64 -18.87 3.79
CA ARG A 305 -8.71 -19.22 2.84
C ARG A 305 -8.22 -19.16 1.40
N SER A 306 -7.48 -18.11 1.03
CA SER A 306 -6.94 -17.96 -0.33
C SER A 306 -5.82 -18.97 -0.64
N LEU A 307 -4.96 -19.30 0.32
CA LEU A 307 -3.97 -20.37 0.18
C LEU A 307 -4.68 -21.73 -0.04
N THR A 308 -5.77 -21.96 0.67
CA THR A 308 -6.60 -23.16 0.49
C THR A 308 -7.23 -23.20 -0.91
N ASP A 309 -7.75 -22.06 -1.40
CA ASP A 309 -8.29 -21.95 -2.77
C ASP A 309 -7.22 -22.19 -3.83
N PHE A 310 -6.01 -21.66 -3.62
CA PHE A 310 -4.85 -21.93 -4.45
C PHE A 310 -4.49 -23.42 -4.47
N ALA A 311 -4.44 -24.09 -3.31
CA ALA A 311 -4.12 -25.50 -3.22
C ALA A 311 -5.16 -26.38 -3.93
N ASP A 312 -6.44 -26.03 -3.78
CA ASP A 312 -7.55 -26.62 -4.53
C ASP A 312 -7.42 -26.45 -6.04
N TRP A 313 -7.07 -25.23 -6.46
CA TRP A 313 -6.83 -24.92 -7.86
C TRP A 313 -5.64 -25.73 -8.39
N ALA A 314 -4.52 -25.77 -7.67
CA ALA A 314 -3.31 -26.47 -8.06
C ALA A 314 -3.55 -27.98 -8.22
N ALA A 315 -4.25 -28.60 -7.26
CA ALA A 315 -4.60 -30.02 -7.32
C ALA A 315 -5.46 -30.38 -8.54
N ARG A 316 -6.36 -29.48 -8.96
CA ARG A 316 -7.19 -29.67 -10.17
C ARG A 316 -6.47 -29.39 -11.49
N ASN A 317 -5.29 -28.76 -11.45
CA ASN A 317 -4.55 -28.33 -12.63
C ASN A 317 -3.19 -29.05 -12.78
N ASP A 318 -3.12 -30.31 -12.32
CA ASP A 318 -1.95 -31.19 -12.44
C ASP A 318 -0.64 -30.57 -11.93
N SER A 319 -0.72 -29.82 -10.82
CA SER A 319 0.44 -29.19 -10.20
C SER A 319 1.50 -30.21 -9.78
N ALA A 320 2.76 -29.84 -9.95
CA ALA A 320 3.89 -30.61 -9.45
C ALA A 320 4.09 -30.53 -7.93
N LEU A 321 3.30 -29.69 -7.24
CA LEU A 321 3.29 -29.60 -5.78
C LEU A 321 2.48 -30.74 -5.13
N GLY A 322 1.52 -31.33 -5.85
CA GLY A 322 0.73 -32.45 -5.35
C GLY A 322 -0.61 -32.62 -6.08
N GLY A 323 -1.18 -33.83 -5.98
CA GLY A 323 -2.48 -34.18 -6.58
C GLY A 323 -3.69 -33.97 -5.67
N SER A 324 -3.50 -33.47 -4.45
CA SER A 324 -4.58 -33.11 -3.52
C SER A 324 -4.27 -31.78 -2.84
N ARG A 325 -5.29 -31.15 -2.25
CA ARG A 325 -5.15 -29.93 -1.46
C ARG A 325 -4.09 -30.10 -0.39
N GLU A 326 -4.17 -31.19 0.36
CA GLU A 326 -3.27 -31.50 1.48
C GLU A 326 -1.83 -31.65 0.99
N ALA A 327 -1.60 -32.39 -0.10
CA ALA A 327 -0.27 -32.55 -0.68
C ALA A 327 0.34 -31.21 -1.13
N VAL A 328 -0.46 -30.33 -1.72
CA VAL A 328 -0.01 -28.99 -2.13
C VAL A 328 0.32 -28.13 -0.91
N LEU A 329 -0.53 -28.12 0.12
CA LEU A 329 -0.28 -27.38 1.35
C LEU A 329 0.98 -27.89 2.07
N ASP A 330 1.16 -29.21 2.17
CA ASP A 330 2.34 -29.84 2.77
C ASP A 330 3.63 -29.50 2.01
N ALA A 331 3.58 -29.43 0.67
CA ALA A 331 4.73 -29.02 -0.13
C ALA A 331 5.15 -27.56 0.16
N ILE A 332 4.16 -26.68 0.36
CA ILE A 332 4.38 -25.25 0.64
C ILE A 332 4.88 -25.03 2.07
N THR A 333 4.19 -25.58 3.07
CA THR A 333 4.59 -25.44 4.47
C THR A 333 5.92 -26.14 4.73
N GLY A 334 6.16 -27.29 4.11
CA GLY A 334 7.45 -27.97 4.15
C GLY A 334 8.58 -27.16 3.52
N LEU A 335 8.32 -26.39 2.46
CA LEU A 335 9.30 -25.43 1.93
C LEU A 335 9.59 -24.32 2.96
N TRP A 336 8.55 -23.71 3.53
CA TRP A 336 8.71 -22.62 4.50
C TRP A 336 9.45 -23.08 5.76
N ASP A 337 9.15 -24.25 6.30
CA ASP A 337 9.83 -24.81 7.48
C ASP A 337 11.31 -25.11 7.18
N ARG A 338 11.66 -25.55 5.96
CA ARG A 338 13.07 -25.72 5.57
C ARG A 338 13.81 -24.38 5.47
N LEU A 339 13.15 -23.35 4.92
CA LEU A 339 13.73 -22.01 4.75
C LEU A 339 13.95 -21.28 6.07
N ASP A 340 13.21 -21.66 7.11
CA ASP A 340 13.37 -21.18 8.48
C ASP A 340 14.71 -21.62 9.06
N ALA A 341 14.98 -22.93 8.98
CA ALA A 341 16.22 -23.52 9.47
C ALA A 341 17.41 -23.21 8.56
N THR A 342 17.21 -23.14 7.24
CA THR A 342 18.29 -22.94 6.26
C THR A 342 17.78 -22.14 5.06
N PRO A 343 17.98 -20.81 5.06
CA PRO A 343 17.65 -19.96 3.91
C PRO A 343 18.31 -20.45 2.63
N LEU A 344 17.58 -20.40 1.53
CA LEU A 344 18.07 -20.88 0.24
C LEU A 344 19.01 -19.83 -0.39
N ALA A 345 20.27 -20.21 -0.58
CA ALA A 345 21.28 -19.34 -1.18
C ALA A 345 20.95 -19.04 -2.65
N ILE A 346 21.15 -17.78 -3.06
CA ILE A 346 21.02 -17.32 -4.45
C ILE A 346 22.34 -16.63 -4.86
N PRO A 347 22.85 -16.82 -6.10
CA PRO A 347 24.19 -16.38 -6.49
C PRO A 347 24.49 -14.87 -6.36
N ASP A 348 23.48 -14.02 -6.26
CA ASP A 348 23.65 -12.57 -6.09
C ASP A 348 23.82 -12.13 -4.63
N GLY A 349 23.89 -13.08 -3.68
CA GLY A 349 24.20 -12.83 -2.28
C GLY A 349 23.00 -12.51 -1.38
N ARG A 350 21.78 -12.39 -1.91
CA ARG A 350 20.55 -12.22 -1.11
C ARG A 350 19.79 -13.55 -1.03
N PRO A 351 19.80 -14.28 0.09
CA PRO A 351 19.11 -15.56 0.18
C PRO A 351 17.58 -15.38 0.10
N LEU A 352 16.88 -16.45 -0.26
CA LEU A 352 15.45 -16.57 -0.01
C LEU A 352 15.27 -17.09 1.43
N THR A 353 14.78 -16.23 2.33
CA THR A 353 14.40 -16.60 3.71
C THR A 353 12.94 -17.07 3.75
N GLN A 354 12.51 -17.66 4.88
CA GLN A 354 11.10 -18.03 5.08
C GLN A 354 10.18 -16.82 4.91
N THR A 355 10.47 -15.69 5.57
CA THR A 355 9.70 -14.44 5.47
C THR A 355 9.58 -13.94 4.04
N LEU A 356 10.67 -13.98 3.25
CA LEU A 356 10.61 -13.59 1.84
C LEU A 356 9.80 -14.59 1.00
N ALA A 357 9.88 -15.89 1.29
CA ALA A 357 9.07 -16.90 0.60
C ALA A 357 7.58 -16.71 0.87
N VAL A 358 7.20 -16.50 2.12
CA VAL A 358 5.82 -16.22 2.54
C VAL A 358 5.32 -14.94 1.88
N THR A 359 6.13 -13.88 1.89
CA THR A 359 5.80 -12.59 1.25
C THR A 359 5.59 -12.75 -0.27
N GLY A 360 6.46 -13.51 -0.94
CA GLY A 360 6.32 -13.85 -2.35
C GLY A 360 5.03 -14.62 -2.63
N THR A 361 4.64 -15.55 -1.76
CA THR A 361 3.36 -16.25 -1.86
C THR A 361 2.17 -15.31 -1.69
N ILE A 362 2.16 -14.50 -0.62
CA ILE A 362 1.12 -13.51 -0.33
C ILE A 362 0.86 -12.65 -1.55
N SER A 363 1.92 -12.18 -2.23
CA SER A 363 1.80 -11.26 -3.35
C SER A 363 0.91 -11.77 -4.50
N LEU A 364 0.86 -13.09 -4.73
CA LEU A 364 0.01 -13.68 -5.78
C LEU A 364 -1.34 -14.17 -5.24
N LEU A 365 -1.49 -14.32 -3.93
CA LEU A 365 -2.79 -14.63 -3.32
C LEU A 365 -3.76 -13.43 -3.43
N TYR A 366 -3.25 -12.21 -3.62
CA TYR A 366 -4.05 -11.04 -3.99
C TYR A 366 -4.80 -11.20 -5.32
N GLU A 367 -4.34 -12.09 -6.19
CA GLU A 367 -4.84 -12.27 -7.54
C GLU A 367 -5.87 -13.42 -7.61
N ASN A 368 -6.28 -13.78 -8.82
CA ASN A 368 -7.15 -14.92 -9.11
C ASN A 368 -6.38 -16.05 -9.83
N ALA A 369 -7.09 -16.92 -10.55
CA ALA A 369 -6.52 -18.06 -11.28
C ALA A 369 -5.31 -17.73 -12.19
N GLU A 370 -5.21 -16.51 -12.74
CA GLU A 370 -4.02 -16.11 -13.50
C GLU A 370 -2.77 -15.99 -12.61
N GLY A 371 -2.91 -15.34 -11.46
CA GLY A 371 -1.83 -15.24 -10.47
C GLY A 371 -1.46 -16.60 -9.87
N TYR A 372 -2.45 -17.48 -9.66
CA TYR A 372 -2.21 -18.84 -9.18
C TYR A 372 -1.27 -19.64 -10.10
N ARG A 373 -1.36 -19.47 -11.42
CA ARG A 373 -0.44 -20.13 -12.36
C ARG A 373 1.01 -19.66 -12.18
N VAL A 374 1.21 -18.37 -11.93
CA VAL A 374 2.54 -17.81 -11.66
C VAL A 374 3.06 -18.32 -10.32
N LEU A 375 2.21 -18.36 -9.30
CA LEU A 375 2.54 -18.84 -7.97
C LEU A 375 2.94 -20.32 -7.97
N ASP A 376 2.18 -21.18 -8.64
CA ASP A 376 2.47 -22.60 -8.79
C ASP A 376 3.85 -22.86 -9.41
N THR A 377 4.17 -22.11 -10.46
CA THR A 377 5.48 -22.19 -11.12
C THR A 377 6.61 -21.77 -10.17
N ALA A 378 6.41 -20.68 -9.43
CA ALA A 378 7.41 -20.16 -8.49
C ALA A 378 7.65 -21.11 -7.31
N LEU A 379 6.57 -21.64 -6.72
CA LEU A 379 6.63 -22.60 -5.60
C LEU A 379 7.24 -23.93 -6.04
N THR A 380 6.84 -24.48 -7.19
CA THR A 380 7.41 -25.73 -7.73
C THR A 380 8.93 -25.62 -7.90
N ARG A 381 9.41 -24.48 -8.42
CA ARG A 381 10.85 -24.21 -8.55
C ARG A 381 11.53 -24.09 -7.19
N ALA A 382 10.93 -23.37 -6.25
CA ALA A 382 11.49 -23.18 -4.91
C ALA A 382 11.59 -24.51 -4.13
N VAL A 383 10.57 -25.37 -4.21
CA VAL A 383 10.61 -26.74 -3.64
C VAL A 383 11.77 -27.56 -4.20
N ARG A 384 12.14 -27.33 -5.47
CA ARG A 384 13.28 -27.98 -6.15
C ARG A 384 14.62 -27.25 -5.97
N GLY A 385 14.69 -26.23 -5.11
CA GLY A 385 15.92 -25.50 -4.80
C GLY A 385 16.20 -24.28 -5.68
N ASP A 386 15.26 -23.81 -6.49
CA ASP A 386 15.37 -22.54 -7.23
C ASP A 386 14.39 -21.50 -6.69
N GLY A 387 14.86 -20.67 -5.75
CA GLY A 387 14.06 -19.63 -5.09
C GLY A 387 14.00 -18.28 -5.81
N ARG A 388 14.62 -18.13 -6.99
CA ARG A 388 14.76 -16.81 -7.64
C ARG A 388 13.43 -16.15 -7.97
N ALA A 389 12.48 -16.93 -8.50
CA ALA A 389 11.15 -16.43 -8.85
C ALA A 389 10.40 -15.96 -7.61
N LEU A 390 10.38 -16.78 -6.54
CA LEU A 390 9.66 -16.44 -5.32
C LEU A 390 10.26 -15.23 -4.61
N ARG A 391 11.60 -15.09 -4.59
CA ARG A 391 12.25 -13.88 -4.07
C ARG A 391 11.94 -12.64 -4.91
N SER A 392 11.88 -12.77 -6.24
CA SER A 392 11.50 -11.66 -7.13
C SER A 392 10.06 -11.18 -6.88
N LEU A 393 9.14 -12.11 -6.58
CA LEU A 393 7.78 -11.76 -6.17
C LEU A 393 7.77 -11.01 -4.83
N ALA A 394 8.58 -11.45 -3.87
CA ALA A 394 8.75 -10.76 -2.59
C ALA A 394 9.34 -9.35 -2.77
N ASP A 395 10.35 -9.20 -3.63
CA ASP A 395 10.95 -7.90 -3.95
C ASP A 395 9.93 -6.93 -4.56
N GLN A 396 9.09 -7.42 -5.50
CA GLN A 396 8.02 -6.62 -6.10
C GLN A 396 6.97 -6.19 -5.07
N PHE A 397 6.56 -7.09 -4.18
CA PHE A 397 5.60 -6.79 -3.12
C PHE A 397 6.17 -5.76 -2.13
N ASN A 398 7.42 -5.96 -1.72
CA ASN A 398 8.17 -5.03 -0.88
C ASN A 398 8.63 -3.78 -1.62
N ARG A 399 8.22 -3.55 -2.88
CA ARG A 399 8.59 -2.36 -3.68
C ARG A 399 10.10 -2.12 -3.71
N ARG A 400 10.89 -3.18 -3.75
CA ARG A 400 12.35 -3.11 -3.86
C ARG A 400 12.73 -2.94 -5.32
N ASN A 401 13.39 -1.83 -5.63
CA ASN A 401 13.91 -1.52 -6.95
C ASN A 401 15.18 -2.32 -7.25
N SER A 402 15.56 -2.36 -8.52
CA SER A 402 16.78 -3.04 -8.99
C SER A 402 18.07 -2.42 -8.44
N ASP A 403 18.06 -1.13 -8.11
CA ASP A 403 19.18 -0.42 -7.46
C ASP A 403 19.28 -0.70 -5.94
N GLY A 404 18.34 -1.49 -5.39
CA GLY A 404 18.28 -1.84 -3.98
C GLY A 404 17.52 -0.84 -3.10
N SER A 405 17.03 0.27 -3.64
CA SER A 405 16.14 1.17 -2.92
C SER A 405 14.74 0.55 -2.74
N TYR A 406 14.06 0.95 -1.67
CA TYR A 406 12.68 0.56 -1.37
C TYR A 406 11.75 1.74 -1.58
N GLY A 407 10.60 1.47 -2.21
CA GLY A 407 9.56 2.46 -2.47
C GLY A 407 8.81 2.90 -1.22
N GLN A 408 8.22 4.11 -1.29
CA GLN A 408 7.59 4.82 -0.18
C GLN A 408 6.51 4.06 0.58
N LEU A 409 5.85 3.09 -0.06
CA LEU A 409 4.81 2.28 0.57
C LEU A 409 5.34 1.58 1.84
N ASN A 410 6.61 1.14 1.87
CA ASN A 410 7.21 0.49 3.04
C ASN A 410 7.29 1.41 4.27
N TYR A 411 7.30 2.73 4.07
CA TYR A 411 7.45 3.71 5.15
C TYR A 411 6.10 4.30 5.52
N ALA A 412 5.33 4.72 4.52
CA ALA A 412 4.02 5.34 4.71
C ALA A 412 3.00 4.35 5.29
N PHE A 413 2.99 3.09 4.84
CA PHE A 413 2.05 2.08 5.32
C PHE A 413 2.11 1.91 6.85
N PRO A 414 3.25 1.55 7.46
CA PRO A 414 3.31 1.38 8.91
C PRO A 414 3.11 2.70 9.64
N ALA A 415 3.63 3.81 9.12
CA ALA A 415 3.53 5.11 9.78
C ALA A 415 2.08 5.60 9.91
N ILE A 416 1.28 5.47 8.85
CA ILE A 416 -0.14 5.86 8.86
C ILE A 416 -0.94 4.87 9.71
N ARG A 417 -0.79 3.55 9.46
CA ARG A 417 -1.56 2.51 10.16
C ARG A 417 -1.35 2.56 11.67
N CYS A 418 -0.12 2.76 12.13
CA CYS A 418 0.19 2.83 13.55
C CYS A 418 -0.30 4.13 14.19
N LEU A 419 -0.48 5.20 13.43
CA LEU A 419 -1.11 6.41 13.95
C LEU A 419 -2.63 6.24 14.09
N ASP A 420 -3.29 5.52 13.20
CA ASP A 420 -4.75 5.37 13.23
C ASP A 420 -5.28 4.37 14.27
N GLY A 421 -4.51 3.33 14.59
CA GLY A 421 -4.92 2.25 15.49
C GLY A 421 -4.32 2.34 16.88
N ARG A 422 -5.12 2.07 17.92
CA ARG A 422 -4.60 1.69 19.24
C ARG A 422 -4.14 0.23 19.19
N ASP A 423 -3.12 -0.10 19.96
CA ASP A 423 -2.63 -1.47 20.13
C ASP A 423 -2.49 -1.82 21.62
N GLY A 424 -2.38 -3.12 21.91
CA GLY A 424 -2.17 -3.67 23.25
C GLY A 424 -0.70 -3.91 23.59
N GLY A 425 0.24 -3.19 22.94
CA GLY A 425 1.66 -3.43 23.06
C GLY A 425 2.11 -4.78 22.51
N VAL A 426 3.35 -5.16 22.83
CA VAL A 426 3.97 -6.41 22.36
C VAL A 426 3.21 -7.62 22.87
N GLN A 427 2.69 -7.54 24.10
CA GLN A 427 1.82 -8.58 24.66
C GLN A 427 0.56 -8.78 23.82
N GLY A 428 -0.08 -7.68 23.40
CA GLY A 428 -1.26 -7.70 22.53
C GLY A 428 -0.97 -8.31 21.16
N ALA A 429 0.16 -7.97 20.54
CA ALA A 429 0.58 -8.56 19.26
C ALA A 429 0.80 -10.07 19.35
N LEU A 430 1.43 -10.55 20.43
CA LEU A 430 1.59 -11.98 20.70
C LEU A 430 0.24 -12.68 20.93
N ALA A 431 -0.70 -12.02 21.62
CA ALA A 431 -2.04 -12.57 21.83
C ALA A 431 -2.84 -12.64 20.51
N GLY A 432 -2.74 -11.62 19.67
CA GLY A 432 -3.32 -11.60 18.32
C GLY A 432 -2.78 -12.73 17.46
N TRP A 433 -1.45 -12.90 17.40
CA TRP A 433 -0.85 -13.99 16.63
C TRP A 433 -1.26 -15.39 17.11
N ARG A 434 -1.43 -15.57 18.44
CA ARG A 434 -2.00 -16.82 18.98
C ARG A 434 -3.44 -17.05 18.52
N ALA A 435 -4.22 -15.99 18.30
CA ALA A 435 -5.57 -16.11 17.73
C ALA A 435 -5.51 -16.46 16.25
N ASP A 436 -4.67 -15.79 15.47
CA ASP A 436 -4.49 -16.12 14.05
C ASP A 436 -4.04 -17.57 13.87
N ARG A 437 -3.13 -18.09 14.70
CA ARG A 437 -2.72 -19.51 14.67
C ARG A 437 -3.85 -20.50 14.98
N ARG A 438 -4.90 -20.08 15.70
CA ARG A 438 -6.07 -20.92 15.96
C ARG A 438 -7.08 -20.84 14.81
N ASP A 439 -7.28 -19.64 14.28
CA ASP A 439 -8.37 -19.34 13.35
C ASP A 439 -7.96 -19.55 11.87
N ALA A 440 -6.65 -19.50 11.59
CA ALA A 440 -6.01 -19.73 10.28
C ALA A 440 -5.01 -20.89 10.40
N SER A 441 -5.48 -22.12 10.19
CA SER A 441 -4.76 -23.35 10.57
C SER A 441 -3.44 -23.57 9.82
N THR A 442 -3.30 -23.04 8.61
CA THR A 442 -2.09 -23.18 7.79
C THR A 442 -1.26 -21.90 7.86
N PHE A 443 -1.87 -20.79 7.48
CA PHE A 443 -1.19 -19.52 7.25
C PHE A 443 -0.90 -18.75 8.55
N GLY A 444 -1.70 -18.95 9.60
CA GLY A 444 -1.60 -18.19 10.85
C GLY A 444 -0.24 -18.30 11.53
N LYS A 445 0.46 -19.44 11.41
CA LYS A 445 1.85 -19.61 11.88
C LYS A 445 2.78 -18.62 11.17
N TYR A 446 2.75 -18.63 9.83
CA TYR A 446 3.71 -17.91 8.98
C TYR A 446 3.41 -16.41 8.84
N PHE A 447 2.21 -15.96 9.22
CA PHE A 447 1.86 -14.54 9.23
C PHE A 447 2.63 -13.74 10.30
N GLY A 448 3.01 -14.40 11.40
CA GLY A 448 3.81 -13.79 12.46
C GLY A 448 3.08 -12.79 13.37
N PRO A 449 3.67 -12.42 14.53
CA PRO A 449 3.14 -11.34 15.35
C PRO A 449 3.48 -9.96 14.75
N ASP A 450 2.48 -9.08 14.69
CA ASP A 450 2.65 -7.69 14.24
C ASP A 450 3.23 -6.80 15.34
N PHE A 451 4.57 -6.71 15.40
CA PHE A 451 5.28 -5.84 16.34
C PHE A 451 5.46 -4.39 15.86
N THR A 452 5.07 -4.08 14.62
CA THR A 452 5.30 -2.76 14.01
C THR A 452 4.72 -1.63 14.85
N CYS A 453 3.41 -1.68 15.14
CA CYS A 453 2.73 -0.63 15.91
C CYS A 453 3.07 -0.64 17.41
N PRO A 454 3.14 -1.81 18.09
CA PRO A 454 3.62 -1.89 19.47
C PRO A 454 5.00 -1.29 19.73
N THR A 455 5.87 -1.24 18.72
CA THR A 455 7.22 -0.68 18.83
C THR A 455 7.34 0.72 18.19
N TRP A 456 6.24 1.26 17.65
CA TRP A 456 6.24 2.55 16.97
C TRP A 456 6.54 3.70 17.95
N PRO A 457 7.38 4.68 17.58
CA PRO A 457 7.92 5.63 18.56
C PRO A 457 7.02 6.83 18.86
N VAL A 458 5.84 6.91 18.23
CA VAL A 458 4.84 7.97 18.48
C VAL A 458 3.49 7.39 18.89
N ALA A 459 2.72 8.19 19.62
CA ALA A 459 1.44 7.78 20.15
C ALA A 459 0.40 7.62 19.04
N ALA A 460 -0.51 6.66 19.19
CA ALA A 460 -1.67 6.54 18.31
C ALA A 460 -2.57 7.79 18.43
N ARG A 461 -3.13 8.21 17.31
CA ARG A 461 -4.15 9.24 17.15
C ARG A 461 -5.34 8.67 16.39
N PRO A 462 -6.09 7.75 17.00
CA PRO A 462 -7.29 7.21 16.37
C PRO A 462 -8.27 8.34 16.05
N GLY A 463 -9.02 8.18 14.97
CA GLY A 463 -10.03 9.16 14.59
C GLY A 463 -11.16 9.31 15.62
N PRO A 464 -12.12 10.22 15.38
CA PRO A 464 -13.18 10.55 16.33
C PRO A 464 -13.89 9.32 16.90
N THR A 465 -14.18 9.41 18.20
CA THR A 465 -15.02 8.47 18.94
C THR A 465 -16.48 8.67 18.52
N GLY A 466 -17.17 7.61 18.14
CA GLY A 466 -18.58 7.68 17.74
C GLY A 466 -18.93 6.65 16.67
N SER A 467 -20.23 6.56 16.36
CA SER A 467 -20.72 5.69 15.30
C SER A 467 -20.12 6.07 13.95
N PRO A 468 -19.65 5.10 13.14
CA PRO A 468 -19.22 5.35 11.76
C PRO A 468 -20.40 5.36 10.77
N ASP A 469 -21.64 5.54 11.25
CA ASP A 469 -22.88 5.42 10.44
C ASP A 469 -23.02 6.43 9.30
N ALA A 470 -22.21 7.50 9.31
CA ALA A 470 -22.26 8.58 8.33
C ALA A 470 -23.67 9.17 8.16
N LYS A 471 -24.42 9.31 9.26
CA LYS A 471 -25.79 9.82 9.25
C LYS A 471 -25.94 11.11 8.43
N GLY A 472 -26.85 11.08 7.47
CA GLY A 472 -27.13 12.20 6.56
C GLY A 472 -26.24 12.27 5.31
N ALA A 473 -25.35 11.31 5.10
CA ALA A 473 -24.63 11.15 3.85
C ALA A 473 -25.55 10.65 2.73
N ALA A 474 -25.26 11.07 1.49
CA ALA A 474 -25.83 10.45 0.29
C ALA A 474 -25.50 8.94 0.25
N PRO A 475 -26.30 8.11 -0.45
CA PRO A 475 -26.09 6.66 -0.45
C PRO A 475 -24.66 6.27 -0.84
N ILE A 476 -24.06 5.29 -0.16
CA ILE A 476 -22.68 4.84 -0.37
C ILE A 476 -22.69 3.41 -0.89
N LEU A 477 -22.03 3.17 -2.03
CA LEU A 477 -21.89 1.83 -2.61
C LEU A 477 -20.64 1.16 -2.02
N VAL A 478 -20.83 0.05 -1.32
CA VAL A 478 -19.76 -0.80 -0.79
C VAL A 478 -19.64 -2.03 -1.69
N VAL A 479 -18.45 -2.32 -2.18
CA VAL A 479 -18.16 -3.46 -3.04
C VAL A 479 -17.27 -4.46 -2.29
N GLY A 480 -17.64 -5.72 -2.31
CA GLY A 480 -16.88 -6.79 -1.64
C GLY A 480 -16.79 -8.06 -2.48
N THR A 481 -15.61 -8.69 -2.47
CA THR A 481 -15.35 -9.96 -3.13
C THR A 481 -15.41 -11.11 -2.12
N THR A 482 -16.14 -12.19 -2.44
CA THR A 482 -16.45 -13.27 -1.47
C THR A 482 -15.22 -14.00 -0.93
N ARG A 483 -14.14 -14.08 -1.70
CA ARG A 483 -12.87 -14.72 -1.33
C ARG A 483 -11.71 -13.72 -1.40
N ASP A 484 -11.96 -12.47 -1.00
CA ASP A 484 -10.92 -11.46 -0.86
C ASP A 484 -9.98 -11.81 0.32
N PRO A 485 -8.67 -11.98 0.09
CA PRO A 485 -7.73 -12.35 1.15
C PRO A 485 -7.35 -11.18 2.05
N ALA A 486 -7.32 -9.96 1.51
CA ALA A 486 -6.74 -8.80 2.18
C ALA A 486 -7.81 -8.04 2.97
N THR A 487 -9.01 -7.93 2.41
CA THR A 487 -10.20 -7.36 3.04
C THR A 487 -11.34 -8.37 2.97
N PRO A 488 -11.37 -9.38 3.87
CA PRO A 488 -12.39 -10.42 3.86
C PRO A 488 -13.81 -9.87 3.71
N TYR A 489 -14.64 -10.58 2.94
CA TYR A 489 -15.99 -10.15 2.54
C TYR A 489 -16.86 -9.67 3.71
N GLU A 490 -16.69 -10.28 4.89
CA GLU A 490 -17.36 -9.92 6.13
C GLU A 490 -17.13 -8.45 6.52
N GLN A 491 -15.99 -7.86 6.15
CA GLN A 491 -15.72 -6.43 6.34
C GLN A 491 -16.59 -5.55 5.44
N ALA A 492 -16.82 -5.95 4.19
CA ALA A 492 -17.72 -5.24 3.28
C ALA A 492 -19.17 -5.32 3.74
N GLU A 493 -19.59 -6.48 4.23
CA GLU A 493 -20.90 -6.61 4.84
C GLU A 493 -21.04 -5.76 6.11
N ALA A 494 -20.04 -5.78 6.99
CA ALA A 494 -20.03 -4.98 8.21
C ALA A 494 -20.09 -3.48 7.91
N MET A 495 -19.27 -2.99 6.97
CA MET A 495 -19.30 -1.59 6.54
C MET A 495 -20.64 -1.21 5.92
N ALA A 496 -21.19 -2.02 5.03
CA ALA A 496 -22.49 -1.74 4.41
C ALA A 496 -23.64 -1.69 5.43
N ARG A 497 -23.58 -2.53 6.49
CA ARG A 497 -24.54 -2.50 7.61
C ARG A 497 -24.33 -1.33 8.57
N GLN A 498 -23.09 -0.89 8.76
CA GLN A 498 -22.76 0.22 9.64
C GLN A 498 -23.26 1.55 9.09
N LEU A 499 -23.19 1.76 7.76
CA LEU A 499 -23.58 3.00 7.11
C LEU A 499 -25.12 3.11 6.98
N ASP A 500 -25.70 4.23 7.44
CA ASP A 500 -27.15 4.51 7.38
C ASP A 500 -27.71 4.38 5.96
N SER A 501 -26.90 4.72 4.95
CA SER A 501 -27.26 4.69 3.54
C SER A 501 -26.34 3.78 2.71
N GLY A 502 -25.81 2.72 3.34
CA GLY A 502 -24.96 1.71 2.69
C GLY A 502 -25.70 0.81 1.70
N ARG A 503 -25.08 0.52 0.56
CA ARG A 503 -25.53 -0.46 -0.43
C ARG A 503 -24.41 -1.44 -0.73
N LEU A 504 -24.59 -2.72 -0.42
CA LEU A 504 -23.63 -3.77 -0.77
C LEU A 504 -23.81 -4.22 -2.23
N LEU A 505 -22.70 -4.36 -2.95
CA LEU A 505 -22.57 -5.01 -4.24
C LEU A 505 -21.51 -6.11 -4.12
N THR A 506 -21.89 -7.35 -4.43
CA THR A 506 -21.02 -8.51 -4.20
C THR A 506 -20.40 -8.99 -5.51
N LEU A 507 -19.10 -9.24 -5.52
CA LEU A 507 -18.45 -10.11 -6.49
C LEU A 507 -18.29 -11.50 -5.88
N ARG A 508 -18.95 -12.51 -6.46
CA ARG A 508 -18.67 -13.91 -6.14
C ARG A 508 -17.45 -14.33 -6.95
N GLY A 509 -16.32 -14.45 -6.26
CA GLY A 509 -15.02 -14.77 -6.85
C GLY A 509 -13.89 -14.67 -5.83
N GLU A 510 -12.68 -14.77 -6.36
CA GLU A 510 -11.37 -14.72 -5.67
C GLU A 510 -10.62 -13.44 -6.03
N GLY A 511 -9.60 -13.12 -5.23
CA GLY A 511 -8.74 -11.96 -5.41
C GLY A 511 -9.22 -10.72 -4.65
N HIS A 512 -8.34 -9.74 -4.56
CA HIS A 512 -8.58 -8.47 -3.86
C HIS A 512 -9.23 -7.43 -4.78
N LEU A 513 -10.21 -6.68 -4.28
CA LEU A 513 -11.01 -5.70 -5.04
C LEU A 513 -11.92 -6.36 -6.09
N ALA A 514 -12.71 -5.55 -6.81
CA ALA A 514 -13.67 -6.07 -7.78
C ALA A 514 -13.84 -5.24 -9.07
N TYR A 515 -13.58 -3.93 -9.04
CA TYR A 515 -13.89 -3.01 -10.14
C TYR A 515 -13.27 -3.41 -11.49
N ASP A 516 -11.98 -3.74 -11.48
CA ASP A 516 -11.27 -4.14 -12.70
C ASP A 516 -11.45 -5.62 -13.04
N GLN A 517 -11.91 -6.43 -12.08
CA GLN A 517 -12.02 -7.88 -12.24
C GLN A 517 -13.31 -8.35 -12.93
N SER A 518 -14.42 -7.60 -12.83
CA SER A 518 -15.71 -8.03 -13.39
C SER A 518 -16.41 -6.92 -14.18
N ALA A 519 -16.80 -7.24 -15.42
CA ALA A 519 -17.59 -6.33 -16.24
C ALA A 519 -18.95 -5.99 -15.63
N CYS A 520 -19.56 -6.94 -14.89
CA CYS A 520 -20.80 -6.71 -14.16
C CYS A 520 -20.60 -5.69 -13.03
N ILE A 521 -19.53 -5.83 -12.24
CA ILE A 521 -19.20 -4.88 -11.17
C ILE A 521 -18.95 -3.50 -11.77
N ARG A 522 -18.07 -3.42 -12.78
CA ARG A 522 -17.71 -2.17 -13.45
C ARG A 522 -18.93 -1.43 -13.97
N ALA A 523 -19.84 -2.12 -14.66
CA ALA A 523 -21.06 -1.52 -15.19
C ALA A 523 -21.97 -0.94 -14.09
N ARG A 524 -22.07 -1.59 -12.91
CA ARG A 524 -22.89 -1.11 -11.79
C ARG A 524 -22.24 0.05 -11.05
N VAL A 525 -20.92 -0.01 -10.85
CA VAL A 525 -20.13 1.07 -10.27
C VAL A 525 -20.21 2.31 -11.16
N ASP A 526 -19.97 2.15 -12.46
CA ASP A 526 -20.04 3.24 -13.44
C ASP A 526 -21.46 3.83 -13.51
N ALA A 527 -22.52 3.01 -13.51
CA ALA A 527 -23.89 3.50 -13.47
C ALA A 527 -24.18 4.32 -12.20
N TYR A 528 -23.73 3.87 -11.03
CA TYR A 528 -23.92 4.62 -9.80
C TYR A 528 -23.11 5.94 -9.81
N LEU A 529 -21.84 5.90 -10.20
CA LEU A 529 -21.02 7.10 -10.30
C LEU A 529 -21.60 8.08 -11.32
N VAL A 530 -21.91 7.64 -12.54
CA VAL A 530 -22.31 8.51 -13.65
C VAL A 530 -23.78 8.95 -13.57
N SER A 531 -24.73 8.07 -13.30
CA SER A 531 -26.16 8.43 -13.29
C SER A 531 -26.79 8.42 -11.91
N GLY A 532 -26.10 7.94 -10.88
CA GLY A 532 -26.65 7.80 -9.53
C GLY A 532 -27.50 6.55 -9.33
N THR A 533 -27.53 5.64 -10.32
CA THR A 533 -28.33 4.42 -10.26
C THR A 533 -27.63 3.38 -9.39
N LEU A 534 -28.15 3.17 -8.19
CA LEU A 534 -27.70 2.08 -7.32
C LEU A 534 -28.14 0.71 -7.85
N PRO A 535 -27.35 -0.35 -7.62
CA PRO A 535 -27.79 -1.70 -7.90
C PRO A 535 -28.94 -2.12 -6.96
N PRO A 536 -29.87 -3.00 -7.41
CA PRO A 536 -30.86 -3.61 -6.52
C PRO A 536 -30.24 -4.26 -5.29
N THR A 537 -30.96 -4.29 -4.18
CA THR A 537 -30.48 -4.88 -2.92
C THR A 537 -30.17 -6.36 -3.15
N GLY A 538 -29.03 -6.83 -2.64
CA GLY A 538 -28.61 -8.22 -2.81
C GLY A 538 -28.08 -8.54 -4.21
N THR A 539 -27.70 -7.54 -5.01
CA THR A 539 -27.04 -7.79 -6.29
C THR A 539 -25.73 -8.54 -6.08
N VAL A 540 -25.59 -9.67 -6.77
CA VAL A 540 -24.36 -10.46 -6.88
C VAL A 540 -23.94 -10.52 -8.34
N CYS A 541 -22.69 -10.15 -8.61
CA CYS A 541 -21.99 -10.39 -9.87
C CYS A 541 -21.09 -11.62 -9.74
N THR A 542 -20.74 -12.23 -10.87
CA THR A 542 -19.72 -13.27 -10.96
C THR A 542 -18.54 -12.76 -11.80
N SER A 543 -17.35 -13.33 -11.56
CA SER A 543 -16.16 -13.13 -12.39
C SER A 543 -16.27 -13.85 -13.73
#